data_AF-A0A815VTT6-F1
#
_entry.id   AF-A0A815VTT6-F1
#
_cell.length_a   1.000
_cell.length_b   1.000
_cell.length_c   1.000
_cell.angle_alpha   90.00
_cell.angle_beta   90.00
_cell.angle_gamma   90.00
#
_symmetry.space_group_name_H-M   'P 1'
#
loop_
_entity.id
_entity.type
_entity.pdbx_description
1 polymer ?
#
loop_
_entity_poly.entity_id
_entity_poly.type
_entity_poly.pdbx_seq_one_letter_code
_entity_poly.pdbx_strand_id
1 'polypeptide(L)'
;TSEGSIYYARKAAVRWFARCPTDTPFLERITNTKEALQVFTSQLAARTIMGRLGQTTEIAKTVLFVASDDSLYITGSELFLDGGAGQI
;
A
#
# COMPACT_ATOMS: atom_id res chain seq x y z
N THR A 1 -5.68 -23.32 26.05
CA THR A 1 -4.36 -22.70 25.81
C THR A 1 -4.03 -22.50 24.32
N SER A 2 -4.98 -22.75 23.41
CA SER A 2 -4.85 -22.54 21.95
C SER A 2 -5.21 -21.12 21.49
N GLU A 3 -5.96 -20.35 22.29
CA GLU A 3 -6.32 -18.96 21.93
C GLU A 3 -5.10 -18.04 21.91
N GLY A 4 -4.14 -18.26 22.82
CA GLY A 4 -2.91 -17.46 22.90
C GLY A 4 -2.00 -17.63 21.69
N SER A 5 -1.85 -18.85 21.15
CA SER A 5 -0.98 -19.10 20.00
C SER A 5 -1.58 -18.62 18.68
N ILE A 6 -2.91 -18.62 18.55
CA ILE A 6 -3.62 -18.06 17.40
C ILE A 6 -3.53 -16.52 17.39
N TYR A 7 -3.54 -15.88 18.56
CA TYR A 7 -3.42 -14.42 18.67
C TYR A 7 -2.06 -13.87 18.19
N TYR A 8 -0.97 -14.60 18.41
CA TYR A 8 0.39 -14.17 18.02
C TYR A 8 0.75 -14.44 16.54
N ALA A 9 0.02 -15.32 15.85
CA ALA A 9 0.28 -15.66 14.44
C ALA A 9 -0.53 -14.81 13.42
N ARG A 10 -1.40 -13.91 13.90
CA ARG A 10 -2.37 -13.19 13.08
C ARG A 10 -1.94 -11.77 12.78
N LYS A 11 -0.98 -11.57 11.87
CA LYS A 11 -0.94 -10.37 11.03
C LYS A 11 -0.31 -10.75 9.70
N ALA A 12 -1.02 -10.55 8.60
CA ALA A 12 -0.42 -10.56 7.28
C ALA A 12 0.84 -9.69 7.32
N ALA A 13 1.94 -10.16 6.73
CA ALA A 13 3.07 -9.30 6.50
C ALA A 13 2.64 -8.32 5.40
N VAL A 14 2.10 -7.16 5.79
CA VAL A 14 1.91 -6.06 4.85
C VAL A 14 3.29 -5.51 4.53
N ARG A 15 4.00 -6.22 3.66
CA ARG A 15 5.15 -5.70 2.95
C ARG A 15 4.62 -4.87 1.78
N TRP A 16 5.41 -3.88 1.38
CA TRP A 16 5.21 -3.00 0.21
C TRP A 16 4.59 -1.60 0.37
N PHE A 17 4.50 -1.04 1.58
CA PHE A 17 4.20 0.40 1.70
C PHE A 17 5.25 1.29 1.01
N ALA A 18 6.52 0.86 0.98
CA ALA A 18 7.64 1.67 0.51
C ALA A 18 7.78 1.75 -1.02
N ARG A 19 7.06 0.93 -1.79
CA ARG A 19 7.14 0.91 -3.26
C ARG A 19 5.81 1.09 -3.98
N CYS A 20 4.72 1.28 -3.24
CA CYS A 20 3.45 1.63 -3.85
C CYS A 20 3.51 3.06 -4.44
N PRO A 21 3.01 3.30 -5.66
CA PRO A 21 2.77 4.63 -6.20
C PRO A 21 1.66 5.34 -5.39
N THR A 22 1.96 5.80 -4.18
CA THR A 22 1.03 6.49 -3.28
C THR A 22 1.37 7.97 -3.20
N ASP A 23 0.34 8.81 -3.24
CA ASP A 23 0.44 10.24 -3.01
C ASP A 23 0.73 10.49 -1.52
N THR A 24 1.96 10.89 -1.24
CA THR A 24 2.43 11.15 0.12
C THR A 24 3.26 12.43 0.15
N PRO A 25 3.30 13.17 1.28
CA PRO A 25 4.18 14.32 1.42
C PRO A 25 5.67 14.00 1.24
N PHE A 26 6.05 12.73 1.30
CA PHE A 26 7.41 12.29 0.99
C PHE A 26 7.81 12.60 -0.46
N LEU A 27 6.87 12.54 -1.41
CA LEU A 27 7.16 12.83 -2.82
C LEU A 27 7.69 14.26 -3.03
N GLU A 28 7.16 15.22 -2.26
CA GLU A 28 7.62 16.61 -2.28
C GLU A 28 9.09 16.75 -1.87
N ARG A 29 9.63 15.78 -1.11
CA ARG A 29 11.03 15.77 -0.66
C ARG A 29 11.97 15.13 -1.68
N ILE A 30 11.45 14.50 -2.74
CA ILE A 30 12.26 13.85 -3.78
C ILE A 30 12.76 14.87 -4.81
N THR A 31 12.00 15.94 -5.05
CA THR A 31 12.29 16.93 -6.10
C THR A 31 12.34 18.34 -5.55
N ASN A 32 13.27 19.16 -6.03
CA ASN A 32 13.44 20.54 -5.57
C ASN A 32 12.45 21.55 -6.20
N THR A 33 11.71 21.17 -7.24
CA THR A 33 10.76 22.04 -7.95
C THR A 33 9.40 21.39 -8.10
N LYS A 34 8.33 22.21 -8.15
CA LYS A 34 6.95 21.73 -8.26
C LYS A 34 6.67 21.10 -9.63
N GLU A 35 7.29 21.62 -10.67
CA GLU A 35 7.15 21.10 -12.04
C GLU A 35 7.79 19.70 -12.16
N ALA A 36 8.97 19.50 -11.54
CA ALA A 36 9.62 18.20 -11.51
C ALA A 36 8.80 17.19 -10.71
N LEU A 37 8.19 17.61 -9.60
CA LEU A 37 7.27 16.78 -8.82
C LEU A 37 6.11 16.31 -9.69
N GLN A 38 5.49 17.22 -10.45
CA GLN A 38 4.31 16.93 -11.25
C GLN A 38 4.62 15.98 -12.41
N VAL A 39 5.79 16.12 -13.05
CA VAL A 39 6.28 15.15 -14.05
C VAL A 39 6.53 13.80 -13.39
N PHE A 40 7.16 13.77 -12.22
CA PHE A 40 7.46 12.55 -11.50
C PHE A 40 6.20 11.79 -11.07
N THR A 41 5.21 12.49 -10.49
CA THR A 41 3.92 11.89 -10.13
C THR A 41 3.18 11.37 -11.36
N SER A 42 3.22 12.08 -12.48
CA SER A 42 2.61 11.62 -13.73
C SER A 42 3.26 10.34 -14.25
N GLN A 43 4.59 10.25 -14.16
CA GLN A 43 5.32 9.02 -14.52
C GLN A 43 4.99 7.85 -13.59
N LEU A 44 4.82 8.11 -12.29
CA LEU A 44 4.38 7.08 -11.33
C LEU A 44 2.95 6.61 -11.61
N ALA A 45 2.03 7.53 -11.89
CA ALA A 45 0.65 7.22 -12.26
C ALA A 45 0.59 6.31 -13.50
N ALA A 46 1.39 6.61 -14.52
CA ALA A 46 1.45 5.84 -15.77
C ALA A 46 1.95 4.40 -15.60
N ARG A 47 2.61 4.07 -14.48
CA ARG A 47 3.03 2.69 -14.16
C ARG A 47 1.91 1.85 -13.55
N THR A 48 0.84 2.48 -13.08
CA THR A 48 -0.32 1.78 -12.52
C THR A 48 -1.33 1.51 -13.63
N ILE A 49 -2.00 0.36 -13.58
CA ILE A 49 -3.15 0.07 -14.46
C ILE A 49 -4.28 1.07 -14.20
N MET A 50 -4.42 1.53 -12.95
CA MET A 50 -5.41 2.52 -12.56
C MET A 50 -5.12 3.94 -13.10
N GLY A 51 -3.94 4.18 -13.68
CA GLY A 51 -3.56 5.48 -14.24
C GLY A 51 -3.46 6.62 -13.22
N ARG A 52 -3.34 6.31 -11.92
CA ARG A 52 -3.28 7.30 -10.84
C ARG A 52 -2.45 6.79 -9.67
N LEU A 53 -2.00 7.71 -8.82
CA LEU A 53 -1.45 7.34 -7.52
C LEU A 53 -2.58 6.87 -6.59
N GLY A 54 -2.24 5.90 -5.75
CA GLY A 54 -3.03 5.54 -4.59
C GLY A 54 -3.03 6.66 -3.55
N GLN A 55 -4.05 6.72 -2.71
CA GLN A 55 -4.16 7.66 -1.62
C GLN A 55 -3.78 6.99 -0.30
N THR A 56 -3.19 7.74 0.63
CA THR A 56 -2.85 7.23 1.97
C THR A 56 -4.06 6.64 2.70
N THR A 57 -5.25 7.16 2.44
CA THR A 57 -6.51 6.65 3.00
C THR A 57 -6.89 5.27 2.45
N GLU A 58 -6.56 4.95 1.20
CA GLU A 58 -6.79 3.62 0.62
C GLU A 58 -5.90 2.58 1.31
N ILE A 59 -4.62 2.94 1.52
CA ILE A 59 -3.66 2.12 2.28
C ILE A 59 -4.14 1.91 3.71
N ALA A 60 -4.57 2.99 4.39
CA ALA A 60 -5.07 2.92 5.76
C ALA A 60 -6.32 2.03 5.89
N LYS A 61 -7.24 2.08 4.92
CA LYS A 61 -8.42 1.21 4.89
C LYS A 61 -8.06 -0.26 4.73
N THR A 62 -7.08 -0.60 3.89
CA THR A 62 -6.62 -1.98 3.78
C THR A 62 -5.98 -2.46 5.09
N VAL A 63 -5.14 -1.62 5.72
CA VAL A 63 -4.56 -1.97 7.03
C VAL A 63 -5.66 -2.17 8.08
N LEU A 64 -6.71 -1.35 8.06
CA LEU A 64 -7.85 -1.50 8.95
C LEU A 64 -8.59 -2.83 8.70
N PHE A 65 -8.84 -3.21 7.44
CA PHE A 65 -9.43 -4.50 7.09
C PHE A 65 -8.59 -5.69 7.56
N VAL A 66 -7.27 -5.65 7.33
CA VAL A 66 -6.35 -6.71 7.78
C VAL A 66 -6.24 -6.77 9.31
N ALA A 67 -6.54 -5.67 10.00
CA ALA A 67 -6.61 -5.62 11.45
C ALA A 67 -8.00 -5.98 12.01
N SER A 68 -9.05 -6.06 11.18
CA SER A 68 -10.42 -6.35 11.61
C SER A 68 -10.73 -7.85 11.58
N ASP A 69 -11.85 -8.21 12.22
CA ASP A 69 -12.39 -9.57 12.19
C ASP A 69 -12.89 -10.00 10.80
N ASP A 70 -12.97 -9.08 9.83
CA ASP A 70 -13.32 -9.44 8.44
C ASP A 70 -12.18 -10.23 7.75
N SER A 71 -11.00 -10.30 8.37
CA SER A 71 -9.82 -10.99 7.86
C SER A 71 -9.40 -12.21 8.70
N LEU A 72 -10.31 -12.77 9.51
CA LEU A 72 -10.02 -13.84 10.50
C LEU A 72 -9.32 -15.10 9.96
N TYR A 73 -9.45 -15.39 8.66
CA TYR A 73 -8.84 -16.55 8.01
C TYR A 73 -7.76 -16.16 6.97
N ILE A 74 -7.35 -14.89 6.93
CA ILE A 74 -6.29 -14.39 6.06
C ILE A 74 -4.99 -14.34 6.86
N THR A 75 -4.04 -15.20 6.51
CA THR A 75 -2.71 -15.23 7.13
C THR A 75 -1.65 -15.70 6.14
N GLY A 76 -0.39 -15.27 6.33
CA GLY A 76 0.74 -15.64 5.47
C GLY A 76 0.70 -15.08 4.04
N SER A 77 -0.32 -14.30 3.69
CA SER A 77 -0.46 -13.68 2.37
C SER A 77 0.20 -12.31 2.29
N GLU A 78 0.74 -11.98 1.12
CA GLU A 78 1.18 -10.64 0.75
C GLU A 78 0.06 -9.94 -0.02
N LEU A 79 -0.25 -8.68 0.34
CA LEU A 79 -1.28 -7.87 -0.33
C LEU A 79 -0.64 -6.72 -1.08
N PHE A 80 -0.75 -6.73 -2.40
CA PHE A 80 -0.25 -5.68 -3.28
C PHE A 80 -1.26 -4.54 -3.35
N LEU A 81 -0.82 -3.33 -2.97
CA LEU A 81 -1.63 -2.12 -2.95
C LEU A 81 -1.17 -1.11 -4.01
N ASP A 82 -0.71 -1.57 -5.16
CA ASP A 82 0.10 -0.80 -6.13
C ASP A 82 -0.66 -0.34 -7.38
N GLY A 83 -2.00 -0.42 -7.37
CA GLY A 83 -2.83 -0.03 -8.51
C GLY A 83 -2.59 -0.88 -9.77
N GLY A 84 -2.09 -2.11 -9.60
CA GLY A 84 -1.81 -3.03 -10.72
C GLY A 84 -0.40 -2.94 -11.29
N ALA A 85 0.50 -2.15 -10.68
CA ALA A 85 1.83 -1.91 -11.22
C ALA A 85 2.74 -3.15 -11.22
N GLY A 86 2.55 -4.09 -10.29
CA GLY A 86 3.36 -5.29 -10.14
C GLY A 86 2.74 -6.58 -10.67
N GLN A 87 1.53 -6.52 -11.24
CA GLN A 87 0.73 -7.69 -11.66
C GLN A 87 0.70 -7.90 -13.19
N ILE A 88 1.52 -7.14 -13.93
CA ILE A 88 1.74 -7.29 -15.38
C ILE A 88 3.13 -7.82 -15.69
#